data_AF-A0A0C9R1F9-F1
#
_entry.id   AF-A0A0C9R1F9-F1
#
_cell.length_a   1.000
_cell.length_b   1.000
_cell.length_c   1.000
_cell.angle_alpha   90.00
_cell.angle_beta   90.00
_cell.angle_gamma   90.00
#
_symmetry.space_group_name_H-M   'P 1'
#
loop_
_entity.id
_entity.type
_entity.pdbx_description
1 polymer ?
#
loop_
_entity_poly.entity_id
_entity_poly.type
_entity_poly.pdbx_seq_one_letter_code
_entity_poly.pdbx_strand_id
1 'polypeptide(L)'
;ICRERGPKADDFECICKAGYSGTTCETQDDFCLQINPCRNNAECVGLANSYRCNCPKGFKGPNCESDTAFDECASFNGDGWVTLSKDRLLHAASNMSEVIRLSFLAKDRNGILLFQGQPRGAEARGQDYLALALVNGHLEFSYEMGSGPAEILSEERVDDGRMHTVELRRKGKWGTLKVDNKEVHGESAGLLVMLNTKSDIFIGGVPEPREMTAERYQKGFTGSIMN
;
A
#
# COMPACT_ATOMS: atom_id res chain seq x y z
N ILE A 1 2.74 50.71 -10.75
CA ILE A 1 3.04 52.15 -10.54
C ILE A 1 3.19 52.77 -11.91
N CYS A 2 2.34 53.72 -12.26
CA CYS A 2 2.36 54.37 -13.58
C CYS A 2 3.00 55.76 -13.47
N ARG A 3 3.79 56.13 -14.47
CA ARG A 3 4.48 57.43 -14.56
C ARG A 3 4.34 57.99 -15.96
N GLU A 4 4.11 59.29 -16.06
CA GLU A 4 4.07 60.01 -17.33
C GLU A 4 5.46 60.00 -17.99
N ARG A 5 5.49 59.79 -19.31
CA ARG A 5 6.71 59.73 -20.13
C ARG A 5 6.86 60.95 -21.04
N GLY A 6 5.79 61.72 -21.26
CA GLY A 6 5.80 62.91 -22.11
C GLY A 6 4.60 63.84 -21.88
N PRO A 7 4.49 64.94 -22.65
CA PRO A 7 3.51 66.02 -22.42
C PRO A 7 2.08 65.71 -22.94
N LYS A 8 1.85 64.53 -23.53
CA LYS A 8 0.54 64.10 -24.02
C LYS A 8 -0.15 63.23 -22.96
N ALA A 9 -1.46 63.39 -22.80
CA ALA A 9 -2.25 62.70 -21.77
C ALA A 9 -2.19 61.16 -21.83
N ASP A 10 -1.79 60.60 -22.98
CA ASP A 10 -1.78 59.16 -23.24
C ASP A 10 -0.36 58.57 -23.21
N ASP A 11 0.66 59.40 -22.91
CA ASP A 11 2.07 59.01 -22.91
C ASP A 11 2.54 58.70 -21.48
N PHE A 12 2.23 57.50 -21.01
CA PHE A 12 2.61 56.99 -19.69
C PHE A 12 3.16 55.56 -19.77
N GLU A 13 3.97 55.19 -18.78
CA GLU A 13 4.50 53.83 -18.63
C GLU A 13 4.17 53.31 -17.23
N CYS A 14 3.63 52.09 -17.18
CA CYS A 14 3.32 51.39 -15.94
C CYS A 14 4.35 50.29 -15.64
N ILE A 15 4.92 50.34 -14.44
CA ILE A 15 5.66 49.23 -13.85
C ILE A 15 4.65 48.38 -13.09
N CYS A 16 4.36 47.19 -13.61
CA CYS A 16 3.42 46.27 -13.01
C CYS A 16 4.01 45.58 -11.78
N LYS A 17 3.16 45.29 -10.80
CA LYS A 17 3.53 44.34 -9.74
C LYS A 17 3.72 42.97 -10.38
N ALA A 18 4.56 42.13 -9.78
CA ALA A 18 4.66 40.74 -10.21
C ALA A 18 3.25 40.14 -10.31
N GLY A 19 3.02 39.30 -11.32
CA GLY A 19 1.71 38.68 -11.55
C GLY A 19 0.70 39.49 -12.35
N TYR A 20 1.07 40.68 -12.82
CA TYR A 20 0.22 41.54 -13.63
C TYR A 20 0.98 42.08 -14.84
N SER A 21 0.27 42.18 -15.96
CA SER A 21 0.75 42.68 -17.24
C SER A 21 -0.31 43.57 -17.92
N GLY A 22 0.02 44.15 -19.07
CA GLY A 22 -0.82 45.13 -19.77
C GLY A 22 -0.31 46.56 -19.61
N THR A 23 -0.85 47.48 -20.42
CA THR A 23 -0.39 48.88 -20.45
C THR A 23 -0.73 49.63 -19.16
N THR A 24 -1.76 49.18 -18.45
CA THR A 24 -2.18 49.69 -17.13
C THR A 24 -2.11 48.64 -16.03
N CYS A 25 -1.45 47.50 -16.28
CA CYS A 25 -1.38 46.35 -15.37
C CYS A 25 -2.75 45.73 -15.05
N GLU A 26 -3.66 45.80 -16.02
CA GLU A 26 -5.03 45.32 -15.93
C GLU A 26 -5.16 43.80 -16.13
N THR A 27 -4.17 43.18 -16.77
CA THR A 27 -4.17 41.74 -17.03
C THR A 27 -3.49 41.03 -15.86
N GLN A 28 -4.17 40.09 -15.23
CA GLN A 28 -3.52 39.18 -14.27
C GLN A 28 -2.84 38.06 -15.05
N ASP A 29 -1.57 37.81 -14.77
CA ASP A 29 -0.81 36.75 -15.40
C ASP A 29 -1.27 35.39 -14.86
N ASP A 30 -1.95 34.61 -15.68
CA ASP A 30 -2.28 33.23 -15.36
C ASP A 30 -1.15 32.30 -15.81
N PHE A 31 -0.26 31.99 -14.86
CA PHE A 31 0.85 31.06 -15.07
C PHE A 31 0.37 29.66 -15.52
N CYS A 32 -0.85 29.24 -15.17
CA CYS A 32 -1.39 27.96 -15.62
C CYS A 32 -1.69 27.94 -17.12
N LEU A 33 -2.20 29.05 -17.66
CA LEU A 33 -2.48 29.17 -19.10
C LEU A 33 -1.21 29.41 -19.92
N GLN A 34 -0.22 30.12 -19.37
CA GLN A 34 0.97 30.51 -20.13
C GLN A 34 2.01 29.38 -20.28
N ILE A 35 2.30 28.63 -19.22
CA ILE A 35 3.38 27.63 -19.22
C ILE A 35 2.91 26.19 -18.98
N ASN A 36 1.64 26.01 -18.58
CA ASN A 36 1.03 24.73 -18.22
C ASN A 36 1.99 23.81 -17.42
N PRO A 37 2.33 24.19 -16.18
CA PRO A 37 3.46 23.61 -15.46
C PRO A 37 3.16 22.23 -14.88
N CYS A 38 1.90 21.91 -14.63
CA CYS A 38 1.48 20.69 -13.94
C CYS A 38 1.49 19.47 -14.86
N ARG A 39 2.01 18.34 -14.36
CA ARG A 39 2.10 17.06 -15.06
C ARG A 39 1.04 16.07 -14.58
N ASN A 40 0.93 14.93 -15.26
CA ASN A 40 0.13 13.78 -14.83
C ASN A 40 -1.34 14.09 -14.51
N ASN A 41 -2.00 14.89 -15.36
CA ASN A 41 -3.40 15.29 -15.20
C ASN A 41 -3.70 16.05 -13.89
N ALA A 42 -2.69 16.66 -13.27
CA ALA A 42 -2.88 17.53 -12.13
C ALA A 42 -3.61 18.84 -12.48
N GLU A 43 -4.44 19.29 -11.56
CA GLU A 43 -5.14 20.57 -11.69
C GLU A 43 -4.18 21.71 -11.35
N CYS A 44 -4.03 22.67 -12.27
CA CYS A 44 -3.23 23.87 -12.06
C CYS A 44 -4.08 24.99 -11.47
N VAL A 45 -3.62 25.56 -10.36
CA VAL A 45 -4.24 26.71 -9.70
C VAL A 45 -3.32 27.91 -9.83
N GLY A 46 -3.76 28.94 -10.56
CA GLY A 46 -3.06 30.21 -10.67
C GLY A 46 -3.09 30.97 -9.34
N LEU A 47 -1.94 31.52 -8.94
CA LEU A 47 -1.78 32.38 -7.77
C LEU A 47 -1.29 33.75 -8.22
N ALA A 48 -1.40 34.76 -7.35
CA ALA A 48 -1.07 36.15 -7.70
C ALA A 48 0.28 36.28 -8.42
N ASN A 49 1.34 35.59 -7.97
CA ASN A 49 2.68 35.66 -8.59
C ASN A 49 3.29 34.28 -8.86
N SER A 50 2.48 33.23 -8.88
CA SER A 50 2.96 31.85 -8.97
C SER A 50 1.83 30.91 -9.40
N TYR A 51 2.09 29.61 -9.34
CA TYR A 51 1.07 28.59 -9.51
C TYR A 51 1.21 27.55 -8.40
N ARG A 52 0.18 26.73 -8.25
CA ARG A 52 0.22 25.50 -7.46
C ARG A 52 -0.43 24.37 -8.25
N CYS A 53 0.21 23.20 -8.27
CA CYS A 53 -0.40 22.00 -8.82
C CYS A 53 -1.09 21.20 -7.71
N ASN A 54 -2.36 20.86 -7.89
CA ASN A 54 -3.07 19.89 -7.06
C ASN A 54 -2.79 18.50 -7.63
N CYS A 55 -1.83 17.79 -7.05
CA CYS A 55 -1.43 16.48 -7.56
C CYS A 55 -2.52 15.42 -7.35
N PRO A 56 -2.84 14.62 -8.38
CA PRO A 56 -3.70 13.47 -8.21
C PRO A 56 -3.02 12.42 -7.34
N LYS A 57 -3.83 11.54 -6.75
CA LYS A 57 -3.32 10.41 -5.96
C LYS A 57 -2.33 9.61 -6.79
N GLY A 58 -1.13 9.38 -6.26
CA GLY A 58 -0.06 8.71 -7.01
C GLY A 58 1.03 9.66 -7.52
N PHE A 59 0.98 10.97 -7.28
CA PHE A 59 2.00 11.90 -7.76
C PHE A 59 2.39 12.96 -6.72
N LYS A 60 3.67 13.35 -6.72
CA LYS A 60 4.27 14.38 -5.85
C LYS A 60 5.24 15.28 -6.61
N GLY A 61 5.73 16.30 -5.93
CA GLY A 61 6.63 17.32 -6.49
C GLY A 61 5.90 18.62 -6.81
N PRO A 62 6.63 19.73 -7.00
CA PRO A 62 6.05 21.04 -7.27
C PRO A 62 5.19 21.08 -8.53
N ASN A 63 5.46 20.20 -9.50
CA ASN A 63 4.74 20.08 -10.76
C ASN A 63 4.01 18.73 -10.91
N CYS A 64 3.91 17.94 -9.86
CA CYS A 64 3.38 16.57 -9.89
C CYS A 64 4.10 15.66 -10.88
N GLU A 65 5.38 15.92 -11.12
CA GLU A 65 6.24 15.24 -12.08
C GLU A 65 6.78 13.89 -11.58
N SER A 66 6.77 13.71 -10.25
CA SER A 66 7.27 12.49 -9.62
C SER A 66 6.11 11.56 -9.33
N ASP A 67 6.17 10.35 -9.87
CA ASP A 67 5.29 9.26 -9.46
C ASP A 67 5.55 8.93 -7.98
N THR A 68 4.50 8.85 -7.18
CA THR A 68 4.53 8.17 -5.89
C THR A 68 4.20 6.71 -6.14
N ALA A 69 5.09 6.00 -6.85
CA ALA A 69 5.30 4.61 -6.50
C ALA A 69 5.49 4.59 -4.98
N PHE A 70 4.75 3.75 -4.27
CA PHE A 70 4.57 3.75 -2.82
C PHE A 70 5.91 3.80 -2.02
N ASP A 71 6.52 4.98 -1.90
CA ASP A 71 7.64 5.28 -1.00
C ASP A 71 7.14 5.47 0.44
N GLU A 72 5.83 5.60 0.62
CA GLU A 72 5.21 5.65 1.94
C GLU A 72 4.93 4.22 2.40
N CYS A 73 5.73 3.78 3.37
CA CYS A 73 5.43 2.59 4.16
C CYS A 73 4.06 2.75 4.83
N ALA A 74 3.16 1.79 4.65
CA ALA A 74 1.98 1.69 5.50
C ALA A 74 2.45 1.31 6.92
N SER A 75 2.29 2.22 7.88
CA SER A 75 2.66 1.99 9.28
C SER A 75 1.47 1.41 10.04
N PHE A 76 1.72 0.31 10.75
CA PHE A 76 0.74 -0.37 11.60
C PHE A 76 1.22 -0.36 13.05
N ASN A 77 0.27 -0.26 13.97
CA ASN A 77 0.44 -0.11 15.42
C ASN A 77 -0.16 -1.29 16.21
N GLY A 78 -0.61 -2.35 15.54
CA GLY A 78 -1.14 -3.56 16.16
C GLY A 78 -2.67 -3.69 16.17
N ASP A 79 -3.42 -2.65 15.83
CA ASP A 79 -4.88 -2.65 15.78
C ASP A 79 -5.48 -2.12 14.45
N GLY A 80 -4.65 -1.59 13.54
CA GLY A 80 -5.07 -1.16 12.20
C GLY A 80 -5.01 -2.27 11.15
N TRP A 81 -5.85 -2.16 10.11
CA TRP A 81 -5.81 -3.01 8.92
C TRP A 81 -6.24 -2.26 7.66
N VAL A 82 -5.83 -2.79 6.51
CA VAL A 82 -6.33 -2.39 5.19
C VAL A 82 -7.01 -3.60 4.54
N THR A 83 -8.16 -3.37 3.91
CA THR A 83 -8.91 -4.41 3.20
C THR A 83 -8.73 -4.26 1.69
N LEU A 84 -8.42 -5.37 1.02
CA LEU A 84 -8.33 -5.48 -0.44
C LEU A 84 -9.34 -6.51 -0.93
N SER A 85 -9.97 -6.24 -2.08
CA SER A 85 -10.94 -7.18 -2.68
C SER A 85 -10.31 -8.58 -2.84
N LYS A 86 -11.07 -9.60 -2.43
CA LYS A 86 -10.73 -11.02 -2.64
C LYS A 86 -10.34 -11.36 -4.08
N ASP A 87 -10.84 -10.61 -5.06
CA ASP A 87 -10.58 -10.86 -6.49
C ASP A 87 -9.11 -10.62 -6.89
N ARG A 88 -8.29 -10.08 -5.98
CA ARG A 88 -6.83 -10.00 -6.16
C ARG A 88 -6.11 -11.32 -5.86
N LEU A 89 -6.77 -12.26 -5.19
CA LEU A 89 -6.31 -13.63 -4.92
C LEU A 89 -7.45 -14.61 -5.26
N LEU A 90 -7.59 -14.90 -6.56
CA LEU A 90 -8.73 -15.67 -7.09
C LEU A 90 -8.72 -17.17 -6.76
N HIS A 91 -7.67 -17.67 -6.10
CA HIS A 91 -7.47 -19.10 -5.83
C HIS A 91 -7.77 -20.03 -7.03
N ALA A 92 -7.41 -19.55 -8.23
CA ALA A 92 -8.12 -19.89 -9.47
C ALA A 92 -7.97 -21.34 -9.96
N ALA A 93 -6.96 -22.09 -9.50
CA ALA A 93 -6.82 -23.53 -9.78
C ALA A 93 -5.71 -24.18 -8.95
N SER A 94 -5.82 -25.50 -8.71
CA SER A 94 -4.82 -26.31 -8.00
C SER A 94 -3.45 -26.39 -8.71
N ASN A 95 -3.40 -26.12 -10.02
CA ASN A 95 -2.17 -26.14 -10.81
C ASN A 95 -1.57 -24.76 -11.07
N MET A 96 -2.24 -23.68 -10.65
CA MET A 96 -1.75 -22.31 -10.75
C MET A 96 -1.02 -21.94 -9.46
N SER A 97 0.08 -21.19 -9.60
CA SER A 97 0.81 -20.65 -8.46
C SER A 97 0.20 -19.31 -8.06
N GLU A 98 -0.25 -19.20 -6.82
CA GLU A 98 -0.48 -17.93 -6.15
C GLU A 98 0.86 -17.37 -5.71
N VAL A 99 1.10 -16.09 -5.99
CA VAL A 99 2.35 -15.42 -5.60
C VAL A 99 2.00 -14.09 -4.95
N ILE A 100 2.45 -13.90 -3.71
CA ILE A 100 2.29 -12.65 -2.95
C ILE A 100 3.68 -12.14 -2.65
N ARG A 101 3.92 -10.85 -2.89
CA ARG A 101 5.18 -10.16 -2.58
C ARG A 101 4.89 -8.94 -1.72
N LEU A 102 5.75 -8.71 -0.74
CA LEU A 102 5.77 -7.50 0.07
C LEU A 102 7.15 -7.35 0.71
N SER A 103 7.44 -6.15 1.19
CA SER A 103 8.55 -5.89 2.10
C SER A 103 8.00 -5.38 3.44
N PHE A 104 8.67 -5.70 4.54
CA PHE A 104 8.25 -5.23 5.86
C PHE A 104 9.42 -4.97 6.80
N LEU A 105 9.18 -4.09 7.78
CA LEU A 105 10.06 -3.88 8.94
C LEU A 105 9.24 -4.10 10.20
N ALA A 106 9.59 -5.11 10.99
CA ALA A 106 8.90 -5.47 12.21
C ALA A 106 9.37 -4.64 13.41
N LYS A 107 8.43 -4.21 14.26
CA LYS A 107 8.70 -3.58 15.56
C LYS A 107 8.21 -4.41 16.75
N ASP A 108 7.54 -5.51 16.48
CA ASP A 108 7.07 -6.47 17.46
C ASP A 108 7.37 -7.89 16.96
N ARG A 109 7.44 -8.87 17.87
CA ARG A 109 7.77 -10.26 17.56
C ARG A 109 6.54 -11.10 17.19
N ASN A 110 5.34 -10.56 17.40
CA ASN A 110 4.07 -11.22 17.08
C ASN A 110 3.11 -10.25 16.39
N GLY A 111 2.36 -10.72 15.39
CA GLY A 111 1.29 -9.92 14.77
C GLY A 111 0.98 -10.35 13.34
N ILE A 112 -0.28 -10.18 12.93
CA ILE A 112 -0.77 -10.59 11.60
C ILE A 112 -0.36 -9.57 10.54
N LEU A 113 0.40 -9.98 9.53
CA LEU A 113 0.76 -9.14 8.37
C LEU A 113 -0.28 -9.25 7.24
N LEU A 114 -0.76 -10.46 6.97
CA LEU A 114 -1.76 -10.72 5.94
C LEU A 114 -2.70 -11.80 6.44
N PHE A 115 -4.00 -11.65 6.20
CA PHE A 115 -4.98 -12.67 6.49
C PHE A 115 -6.11 -12.66 5.48
N GLN A 116 -6.52 -13.84 5.03
CA GLN A 116 -7.74 -14.05 4.27
C GLN A 116 -8.38 -15.34 4.78
N GLY A 117 -9.65 -15.29 5.17
CA GLY A 117 -10.30 -16.41 5.84
C GLY A 117 -11.77 -16.15 6.07
N GLN A 118 -12.30 -16.68 7.17
CA GLN A 118 -13.69 -16.43 7.56
C GLN A 118 -13.84 -16.57 9.09
N PRO A 119 -14.68 -15.74 9.73
CA PRO A 119 -14.95 -15.88 11.17
C PRO A 119 -15.64 -17.21 11.46
N ARG A 120 -15.45 -17.73 12.69
CA ARG A 120 -16.23 -18.88 13.16
C ARG A 120 -17.71 -18.51 13.29
N GLY A 121 -18.54 -19.06 12.41
CA GLY A 121 -19.99 -19.21 12.62
C GLY A 121 -20.36 -20.70 12.57
N ALA A 122 -20.98 -21.21 13.65
CA ALA A 122 -21.66 -22.49 13.91
C ALA A 122 -21.17 -23.85 13.34
N GLU A 123 -20.23 -23.89 12.38
CA GLU A 123 -19.74 -25.10 11.72
C GLU A 123 -18.20 -25.20 11.87
N ALA A 124 -17.75 -25.20 13.12
CA ALA A 124 -16.36 -25.02 13.53
C ALA A 124 -15.47 -26.28 13.38
N ARG A 125 -15.25 -26.75 12.14
CA ARG A 125 -14.06 -27.58 11.78
C ARG A 125 -13.59 -27.24 10.35
N GLY A 126 -12.30 -26.93 10.18
CA GLY A 126 -11.64 -26.88 8.85
C GLY A 126 -12.02 -25.70 7.95
N GLN A 127 -12.12 -24.48 8.49
CA GLN A 127 -12.37 -23.31 7.64
C GLN A 127 -11.08 -22.85 6.95
N ASP A 128 -11.14 -22.78 5.63
CA ASP A 128 -10.05 -22.35 4.76
C ASP A 128 -9.54 -20.96 5.14
N TYR A 129 -8.22 -20.85 5.25
CA TYR A 129 -7.54 -19.58 5.48
C TYR A 129 -6.17 -19.55 4.83
N LEU A 130 -5.66 -18.34 4.64
CA LEU A 130 -4.28 -18.06 4.30
C LEU A 130 -3.81 -16.87 5.13
N ALA A 131 -2.66 -17.03 5.77
CA ALA A 131 -2.11 -16.07 6.70
C ALA A 131 -0.60 -15.90 6.55
N LEU A 132 -0.13 -14.67 6.73
CA LEU A 132 1.26 -14.33 6.98
C LEU A 132 1.32 -13.60 8.33
N ALA A 133 2.12 -14.09 9.26
CA ALA A 133 2.22 -13.49 10.59
C ALA A 133 3.62 -13.60 11.18
N LEU A 134 3.96 -12.70 12.09
CA LEU A 134 5.08 -12.89 12.99
C LEU A 134 4.66 -13.78 14.15
N VAL A 135 5.48 -14.79 14.43
CA VAL A 135 5.32 -15.72 15.55
C VAL A 135 6.68 -15.90 16.22
N ASN A 136 6.81 -15.38 17.45
CA ASN A 136 8.06 -15.42 18.22
C ASN A 136 9.29 -14.90 17.43
N GLY A 137 9.09 -13.84 16.65
CA GLY A 137 10.13 -13.18 15.87
C GLY A 137 10.45 -13.84 14.52
N HIS A 138 9.85 -14.98 14.20
CA HIS A 138 9.95 -15.63 12.89
C HIS A 138 8.73 -15.27 12.04
N LEU A 139 8.91 -15.26 10.72
CA LEU A 139 7.81 -15.09 9.79
C LEU A 139 7.18 -16.46 9.53
N GLU A 140 5.87 -16.57 9.71
CA GLU A 140 5.10 -17.78 9.47
C GLU A 140 4.15 -17.56 8.29
N PHE A 141 4.28 -18.41 7.26
CA PHE A 141 3.28 -18.56 6.21
C PHE A 141 2.45 -19.80 6.50
N SER A 142 1.15 -19.59 6.76
CA SER A 142 0.22 -20.66 7.11
C SER A 142 -1.04 -20.63 6.26
N TYR A 143 -1.51 -21.81 5.85
CA TYR A 143 -2.77 -21.95 5.12
C TYR A 143 -3.43 -23.28 5.43
N GLU A 144 -4.77 -23.31 5.41
CA GLU A 144 -5.61 -24.47 5.67
C GLU A 144 -6.63 -24.62 4.54
N MET A 145 -6.94 -25.87 4.17
CA MET A 145 -7.85 -26.22 3.08
C MET A 145 -8.82 -27.36 3.48
N GLY A 146 -9.02 -27.57 4.78
CA GLY A 146 -9.94 -28.56 5.36
C GLY A 146 -9.32 -29.89 5.80
N SER A 147 -7.99 -30.04 5.79
CA SER A 147 -7.30 -31.30 6.13
C SER A 147 -6.15 -31.16 7.14
N GLY A 148 -5.90 -29.96 7.64
CA GLY A 148 -4.80 -29.62 8.52
C GLY A 148 -3.91 -28.54 7.88
N PRO A 149 -3.41 -27.57 8.66
CA PRO A 149 -2.71 -26.43 8.11
C PRO A 149 -1.31 -26.82 7.64
N ALA A 150 -0.81 -26.10 6.64
CA ALA A 150 0.62 -25.92 6.45
C ALA A 150 1.10 -24.82 7.41
N GLU A 151 2.27 -25.00 8.02
CA GLU A 151 2.92 -24.01 8.88
C GLU A 151 4.39 -23.91 8.48
N ILE A 152 4.72 -22.89 7.68
CA ILE A 152 6.06 -22.70 7.12
C ILE A 152 6.70 -21.52 7.84
N LEU A 153 7.68 -21.79 8.71
CA LEU A 153 8.40 -20.76 9.45
C LEU A 153 9.71 -20.40 8.76
N SER A 154 10.08 -19.12 8.80
CA SER A 154 11.41 -18.67 8.41
C SER A 154 12.48 -19.32 9.29
N GLU A 155 13.65 -19.64 8.72
CA GLU A 155 14.78 -20.18 9.49
C GLU A 155 15.34 -19.16 10.48
N GLU A 156 15.31 -17.89 10.09
CA GLU A 156 15.86 -16.78 10.86
C GLU A 156 14.76 -15.88 11.38
N ARG A 157 15.09 -15.20 12.48
CA ARG A 157 14.28 -14.12 13.01
C ARG A 157 14.32 -12.91 12.06
N VAL A 158 13.18 -12.26 11.96
CA VAL A 158 12.91 -11.11 11.09
C VAL A 158 12.45 -9.87 11.88
N ASP A 159 12.51 -9.96 13.21
CA ASP A 159 12.26 -8.86 14.15
C ASP A 159 13.57 -8.18 14.59
N ASP A 160 14.52 -8.06 13.66
CA ASP A 160 15.89 -7.62 13.90
C ASP A 160 16.13 -6.12 13.64
N GLY A 161 15.06 -5.37 13.36
CA GLY A 161 15.10 -3.93 13.07
C GLY A 161 15.47 -3.58 11.64
N ARG A 162 15.59 -4.55 10.73
CA ARG A 162 15.85 -4.32 9.31
C ARG A 162 14.59 -4.52 8.46
N MET A 163 14.66 -4.05 7.23
CA MET A 163 13.64 -4.30 6.21
C MET A 163 13.92 -5.67 5.58
N HIS A 164 12.89 -6.52 5.51
CA HIS A 164 12.94 -7.82 4.86
C HIS A 164 12.04 -7.84 3.63
N THR A 165 12.48 -8.55 2.61
CA THR A 165 11.71 -8.83 1.38
C THR A 165 11.09 -10.22 1.48
N VAL A 166 9.81 -10.35 1.11
CA VAL A 166 9.06 -11.60 1.24
C VAL A 166 8.41 -11.97 -0.08
N GLU A 167 8.53 -13.24 -0.44
CA GLU A 167 7.74 -13.84 -1.51
C GLU A 167 7.10 -15.13 -1.01
N LEU A 168 5.77 -15.15 -0.99
CA LEU A 168 4.97 -16.33 -0.72
C LEU A 168 4.58 -16.96 -2.05
N ARG A 169 4.73 -18.27 -2.17
CA ARG A 169 4.17 -19.02 -3.29
C ARG A 169 3.32 -20.17 -2.78
N ARG A 170 2.12 -20.35 -3.32
CA ARG A 170 1.29 -21.53 -3.06
C ARG A 170 0.85 -22.15 -4.38
N LYS A 171 1.02 -23.47 -4.52
CA LYS A 171 0.52 -24.25 -5.66
C LYS A 171 -0.15 -25.52 -5.14
N GLY A 172 -1.49 -25.51 -5.10
CA GLY A 172 -2.26 -26.56 -4.45
C GLY A 172 -1.88 -26.69 -2.97
N LYS A 173 -1.44 -27.88 -2.55
CA LYS A 173 -1.00 -28.13 -1.17
C LYS A 173 0.40 -27.61 -0.82
N TRP A 174 1.21 -27.28 -1.82
CA TRP A 174 2.61 -26.91 -1.63
C TRP A 174 2.77 -25.41 -1.44
N GLY A 175 3.59 -25.04 -0.46
CA GLY A 175 3.89 -23.68 -0.09
C GLY A 175 5.38 -23.42 -0.05
N THR A 176 5.76 -22.21 -0.41
CA THR A 176 7.11 -21.68 -0.30
C THR A 176 7.03 -20.34 0.42
N LEU A 177 7.84 -20.20 1.48
CA LEU A 177 8.13 -18.95 2.14
C LEU A 177 9.56 -18.56 1.80
N LYS A 178 9.73 -17.50 1.00
CA LYS A 178 11.04 -16.90 0.75
C LYS A 178 11.16 -15.59 1.53
N VAL A 179 12.18 -15.49 2.36
CA VAL A 179 12.56 -14.27 3.08
C VAL A 179 13.97 -13.89 2.67
N ASP A 180 14.11 -12.73 2.04
CA ASP A 180 15.34 -12.27 1.41
C ASP A 180 15.90 -13.31 0.43
N ASN A 181 17.01 -13.95 0.80
CA ASN A 181 17.67 -14.97 -0.03
C ASN A 181 17.46 -16.41 0.48
N LYS A 182 16.66 -16.60 1.54
CA LYS A 182 16.39 -17.90 2.16
C LYS A 182 15.00 -18.37 1.83
N GLU A 183 14.86 -19.66 1.57
CA GLU A 183 13.61 -20.26 1.12
C GLU A 183 13.31 -21.51 1.95
N VAL A 184 12.09 -21.57 2.49
CA VAL A 184 11.58 -22.71 3.26
C VAL A 184 10.32 -23.21 2.57
N HIS A 185 10.18 -24.53 2.49
CA HIS A 185 9.03 -25.18 1.87
C HIS A 185 8.21 -25.92 2.91
N GLY A 186 6.93 -26.09 2.62
CA GLY A 186 6.06 -26.98 3.38
C GLY A 186 4.82 -27.34 2.57
N GLU A 187 3.99 -28.17 3.18
CA GLU A 187 2.73 -28.57 2.58
C GLU A 187 1.64 -28.76 3.64
N SER A 188 0.39 -28.57 3.23
CA SER A 188 -0.75 -28.87 4.09
C SER A 188 -0.97 -30.39 4.16
N ALA A 189 -1.62 -30.84 5.23
CA ALA A 189 -1.99 -32.24 5.37
C ALA A 189 -3.13 -32.64 4.40
N GLY A 190 -3.27 -33.94 4.15
CA GLY A 190 -4.34 -34.50 3.33
C GLY A 190 -4.20 -34.28 1.81
N LEU A 191 -5.33 -34.44 1.11
CA LEU A 191 -5.42 -34.44 -0.36
C LEU A 191 -6.09 -33.18 -0.94
N LEU A 192 -6.63 -32.31 -0.08
CA LEU A 192 -7.30 -31.08 -0.51
C LEU A 192 -6.26 -30.06 -0.99
N VAL A 193 -6.60 -29.35 -2.08
CA VAL A 193 -5.69 -28.44 -2.80
C VAL A 193 -6.32 -27.08 -3.12
N MET A 194 -7.64 -26.98 -2.95
CA MET A 194 -8.38 -25.75 -3.21
C MET A 194 -8.51 -24.95 -1.93
N LEU A 195 -8.29 -23.64 -2.04
CA LEU A 195 -8.45 -22.69 -0.95
C LEU A 195 -9.69 -21.84 -1.25
N ASN A 196 -10.72 -21.98 -0.43
CA ASN A 196 -12.03 -21.35 -0.61
C ASN A 196 -12.33 -20.40 0.54
N THR A 197 -11.69 -19.25 0.51
CA THR A 197 -11.90 -18.17 1.49
C THR A 197 -13.11 -17.32 1.08
N LYS A 198 -13.91 -16.90 2.07
CA LYS A 198 -15.10 -16.06 1.84
C LYS A 198 -14.85 -14.57 2.05
N SER A 199 -13.82 -14.19 2.81
CA SER A 199 -13.51 -12.79 3.09
C SER A 199 -12.64 -12.14 2.01
N ASP A 200 -12.63 -10.81 2.06
CA ASP A 200 -11.56 -9.98 1.50
C ASP A 200 -10.21 -10.28 2.16
N ILE A 201 -9.14 -9.75 1.55
CA ILE A 201 -7.77 -9.86 2.03
C ILE A 201 -7.51 -8.70 2.99
N PHE A 202 -7.02 -9.01 4.18
CA PHE A 202 -6.64 -8.02 5.18
C PHE A 202 -5.11 -7.92 5.27
N ILE A 203 -4.60 -6.69 5.35
CA ILE A 203 -3.17 -6.37 5.50
C ILE A 203 -2.96 -5.58 6.80
N GLY A 204 -1.96 -5.99 7.58
CA GLY A 204 -1.54 -5.37 8.84
C GLY A 204 -2.35 -5.76 10.08
N GLY A 205 -3.50 -6.41 9.91
CA GLY A 205 -4.36 -6.86 11.00
C GLY A 205 -5.68 -7.39 10.46
N VAL A 206 -6.62 -7.69 11.34
CA VAL A 206 -8.01 -8.04 11.01
C VAL A 206 -8.94 -7.43 12.06
N PRO A 207 -10.22 -7.23 11.76
CA PRO A 207 -11.24 -7.03 12.78
C PRO A 207 -11.21 -8.18 13.80
N GLU A 208 -11.24 -7.89 15.10
CA GLU A 208 -11.28 -8.90 16.18
C GLU A 208 -10.36 -10.13 15.96
N PRO A 209 -9.02 -9.96 16.07
CA PRO A 209 -8.03 -11.00 15.72
C PRO A 209 -8.29 -12.37 16.32
N ARG A 210 -8.72 -12.43 17.58
CA ARG A 210 -9.00 -13.70 18.26
C ARG A 210 -10.18 -14.45 17.64
N GLU A 211 -11.24 -13.74 17.28
CA GLU A 211 -12.44 -14.35 16.70
C GLU A 211 -12.21 -14.76 15.25
N MET A 212 -11.61 -13.87 14.45
CA MET A 212 -11.37 -14.10 13.03
C MET A 212 -10.32 -15.18 12.77
N THR A 213 -9.37 -15.37 13.69
CA THR A 213 -8.25 -16.31 13.52
C THR A 213 -8.37 -17.53 14.41
N ALA A 214 -9.53 -17.74 15.06
CA ALA A 214 -9.76 -18.85 15.97
C ALA A 214 -8.69 -18.96 17.08
N GLU A 215 -8.38 -17.81 17.69
CA GLU A 215 -7.35 -17.61 18.73
C GLU A 215 -5.90 -17.86 18.29
N ARG A 216 -5.65 -18.16 17.01
CA ARG A 216 -4.29 -18.35 16.48
C ARG A 216 -3.43 -17.10 16.66
N TYR A 217 -4.03 -15.93 16.42
CA TYR A 217 -3.35 -14.65 16.53
C TYR A 217 -4.13 -13.70 17.43
N GLN A 218 -3.40 -12.92 18.22
CA GLN A 218 -3.99 -12.04 19.23
C GLN A 218 -4.08 -10.57 18.83
N LYS A 219 -3.29 -10.14 17.84
CA LYS A 219 -3.18 -8.73 17.43
C LYS A 219 -2.72 -8.60 15.98
N GLY A 220 -2.90 -7.41 15.41
CA GLY A 220 -2.32 -7.02 14.14
C GLY A 220 -0.81 -6.81 14.20
N PHE A 221 -0.21 -6.61 13.05
CA PHE A 221 1.18 -6.27 12.86
C PHE A 221 1.52 -4.89 13.43
N THR A 222 2.73 -4.76 13.97
CA THR A 222 3.32 -3.49 14.40
C THR A 222 4.62 -3.28 13.66
N GLY A 223 4.67 -2.25 12.82
CA GLY A 223 5.79 -2.04 11.91
C GLY A 223 5.37 -1.33 10.63
N SER A 224 6.16 -1.53 9.59
CA SER A 224 5.96 -0.90 8.28
C SER A 224 5.83 -1.97 7.20
N ILE A 225 4.87 -1.83 6.28
CA ILE A 225 4.71 -2.70 5.11
C ILE A 225 4.83 -1.84 3.83
N MET A 226 5.54 -2.36 2.85
CA MET A 226 5.77 -1.76 1.54
C MET A 226 5.54 -2.81 0.44
N ASN A 227 5.10 -2.36 -0.74
CA ASN A 227 4.85 -3.23 -1.90
C ASN A 227 6.14 -3.49 -2.68
#